data_AF-A0A0L6CEJ9-F1
#
_entry.id   AF-A0A0L6CEJ9-F1
#
_cell.length_a   1.000
_cell.length_b   1.000
_cell.length_c   1.000
_cell.angle_alpha   90.00
_cell.angle_beta   90.00
_cell.angle_gamma   90.00
#
_symmetry.space_group_name_H-M   'P 1'
#
loop_
_entity.id
_entity.type
_entity.pdbx_description
1 polymer ?
#
loop_
_entity_poly.entity_id
_entity_poly.type
_entity_poly.pdbx_seq_one_letter_code
_entity_poly.pdbx_strand_id
1 'polypeptide(L)'
;MSDEPRRERLATQITASTNQRIRAATVGMQRRVDPGYTLAQLVDEALRSYVTRLEKEHNDGQAWPQLERLRPGRRVSPRRASDGDRSSETG
;
A
#
# COMPACT_ATOMS: atom_id res chain seq x y z
N MET A 1 10.67 -17.60 26.87
CA MET A 1 9.47 -17.10 26.19
C MET A 1 9.97 -16.55 24.87
N SER A 2 9.68 -17.23 23.76
CA SER A 2 10.13 -16.76 22.44
C SER A 2 9.36 -15.50 22.10
N ASP A 3 10.08 -14.42 21.83
CA ASP A 3 9.50 -13.15 21.39
C ASP A 3 9.05 -13.34 19.94
N GLU A 4 7.78 -13.67 19.75
CA GLU A 4 7.20 -13.76 18.41
C GLU A 4 7.08 -12.33 17.86
N PRO A 5 7.66 -12.03 16.68
CA PRO A 5 7.70 -10.67 16.17
C PRO A 5 6.27 -10.13 16.02
N ARG A 6 5.98 -9.07 16.78
CA ARG A 6 4.67 -8.43 16.80
C ARG A 6 4.31 -7.90 15.42
N ARG A 7 3.16 -8.31 14.89
CA ARG A 7 2.61 -7.74 13.65
C ARG A 7 2.14 -6.31 13.89
N GLU A 8 2.64 -5.39 13.07
CA GLU A 8 2.21 -3.99 13.07
C GLU A 8 1.16 -3.72 12.00
N ARG A 9 0.31 -2.72 12.24
CA ARG A 9 -0.71 -2.31 11.26
C ARG A 9 -0.09 -1.33 10.27
N LEU A 10 -0.10 -1.71 8.99
CA LEU A 10 0.20 -0.82 7.87
C LEU A 10 -1.11 -0.28 7.28
N ALA A 11 -1.31 1.03 7.33
CA ALA A 11 -2.46 1.70 6.71
C ALA A 11 -2.00 2.52 5.49
N THR A 12 -2.48 2.15 4.31
CA THR A 12 -2.21 2.88 3.05
C THR A 12 -3.39 2.73 2.09
N GLN A 13 -3.37 3.50 0.99
CA GLN A 13 -4.38 3.44 -0.07
C GLN A 13 -3.78 2.75 -1.31
N ILE A 14 -4.57 1.90 -1.94
CA ILE A 14 -4.23 1.22 -3.20
C ILE A 14 -5.39 1.38 -4.18
N THR A 15 -5.12 1.20 -5.47
CA THR A 15 -6.17 1.22 -6.49
C THR A 15 -7.11 0.02 -6.33
N ALA A 16 -8.35 0.19 -6.78
CA ALA A 16 -9.36 -0.88 -6.75
C ALA A 16 -8.91 -2.12 -7.55
N SER A 17 -8.29 -1.90 -8.72
CA SER A 17 -7.77 -2.99 -9.57
C SER A 17 -6.67 -3.79 -8.87
N THR A 18 -5.76 -3.13 -8.15
CA THR A 18 -4.75 -3.82 -7.35
C THR A 18 -5.38 -4.63 -6.21
N ASN A 19 -6.37 -4.06 -5.51
CA ASN A 19 -7.09 -4.77 -4.43
C ASN A 19 -7.78 -6.05 -4.95
N GLN A 20 -8.44 -5.98 -6.10
CA GLN A 20 -9.04 -7.15 -6.73
C GLN A 20 -8.00 -8.22 -7.07
N ARG A 21 -6.86 -7.83 -7.65
CA ARG A 21 -5.79 -8.76 -8.04
C ARG A 21 -5.16 -9.45 -6.83
N ILE A 22 -4.84 -8.74 -5.75
CA ILE A 22 -4.23 -9.35 -4.56
C ILE A 22 -5.18 -10.33 -3.86
N ARG A 23 -6.49 -10.04 -3.87
CA ARG A 23 -7.50 -10.98 -3.35
C ARG A 23 -7.61 -12.23 -4.21
N ALA A 24 -7.68 -12.08 -5.53
CA ALA A 24 -7.72 -13.20 -6.45
C ALA A 24 -6.46 -14.07 -6.34
N ALA A 25 -5.28 -13.46 -6.22
CA ALA A 25 -4.02 -14.16 -6.00
C ALA A 25 -4.02 -14.96 -4.68
N THR A 26 -4.49 -14.35 -3.59
CA THR A 26 -4.59 -15.02 -2.28
C THR A 26 -5.50 -16.26 -2.37
N VAL A 27 -6.68 -16.12 -2.99
CA VAL A 27 -7.59 -17.26 -3.20
C VAL A 27 -6.97 -18.34 -4.08
N GLY A 28 -6.22 -17.95 -5.12
CA GLY A 28 -5.48 -18.88 -5.96
C GLY A 28 -4.43 -19.68 -5.18
N MET A 29 -3.66 -19.01 -4.32
CA MET A 29 -2.67 -19.64 -3.44
C MET A 29 -3.31 -20.59 -2.44
N GLN A 30 -4.41 -20.16 -1.80
CA GLN A 30 -5.17 -21.00 -0.86
C GLN A 30 -5.66 -22.30 -1.48
N ARG A 31 -6.09 -22.25 -2.75
CA ARG A 31 -6.64 -23.41 -3.45
C ARG A 31 -5.60 -24.35 -4.01
N ARG A 32 -4.41 -23.84 -4.36
CA ARG A 32 -3.43 -24.58 -5.18
C ARG A 32 -2.14 -24.92 -4.46
N VAL A 33 -1.78 -24.18 -3.42
CA VAL A 33 -0.46 -24.26 -2.79
C VAL A 33 -0.58 -24.51 -1.30
N ASP A 34 -1.24 -23.61 -0.58
CA ASP A 34 -1.33 -23.67 0.89
C ASP A 34 -2.69 -23.13 1.37
N PRO A 35 -3.60 -23.99 1.88
CA PRO A 35 -4.89 -23.57 2.43
C PRO A 35 -4.79 -22.55 3.57
N GLY A 36 -3.66 -22.51 4.29
CA GLY A 36 -3.38 -21.56 5.35
C GLY A 36 -2.89 -20.20 4.85
N TYR A 37 -2.64 -20.03 3.55
CA TYR A 37 -2.09 -18.79 3.00
C TYR A 37 -3.04 -17.61 3.20
N THR A 38 -2.49 -16.47 3.57
CA THR A 38 -3.26 -15.27 3.94
C THR A 38 -2.87 -14.06 3.12
N LEU A 39 -3.80 -13.11 3.03
CA LEU A 39 -3.52 -11.81 2.40
C LEU A 39 -2.39 -11.07 3.13
N ALA A 40 -2.26 -11.24 4.45
CA ALA A 40 -1.20 -10.64 5.24
C ALA A 40 0.18 -11.17 4.83
N GLN A 41 0.32 -12.49 4.63
CA GLN A 41 1.56 -13.09 4.12
C GLN A 41 1.91 -12.58 2.73
N LEU A 42 0.93 -12.52 1.81
CA LEU A 42 1.15 -11.98 0.47
C LEU A 42 1.68 -10.55 0.52
N VAL A 43 1.06 -9.69 1.32
CA VAL A 43 1.46 -8.29 1.44
C VAL A 43 2.83 -8.15 2.08
N ASP A 44 3.11 -8.89 3.15
CA ASP A 44 4.41 -8.87 3.83
C ASP A 44 5.54 -9.36 2.92
N GLU A 45 5.36 -10.49 2.23
CA GLU A 45 6.33 -11.04 1.29
C GLU A 45 6.61 -10.10 0.11
N ALA A 46 5.54 -9.52 -0.47
CA ALA A 46 5.67 -8.59 -1.58
C ALA A 46 6.41 -7.32 -1.17
N LEU A 47 6.08 -6.75 -0.01
CA LEU A 47 6.74 -5.56 0.51
C LEU A 47 8.20 -5.83 0.87
N ARG A 48 8.50 -6.93 1.57
CA ARG A 48 9.87 -7.33 1.91
C ARG A 48 10.71 -7.51 0.65
N SER A 49 10.20 -8.26 -0.32
CA SER A 49 10.89 -8.49 -1.60
C SER A 49 11.17 -7.16 -2.33
N TYR A 50 10.18 -6.27 -2.36
CA TYR A 50 10.33 -4.98 -3.02
C TYR A 50 11.32 -4.05 -2.29
N VAL A 51 11.27 -3.98 -0.97
CA VAL A 51 12.22 -3.19 -0.16
C VAL A 51 13.64 -3.70 -0.35
N THR A 52 13.87 -5.01 -0.25
CA THR A 52 15.19 -5.61 -0.51
C THR A 52 15.70 -5.32 -1.92
N ARG A 53 14.81 -5.26 -2.92
CA ARG A 53 15.19 -4.85 -4.27
C ARG A 53 15.65 -3.39 -4.29
N LEU A 54 14.93 -2.49 -3.62
CA LEU A 54 15.33 -1.09 -3.52
C LEU A 54 16.66 -0.95 -2.77
N GLU A 55 16.90 -1.70 -1.69
CA GLU A 55 18.17 -1.69 -0.93
C GLU A 55 19.34 -2.01 -1.85
N LYS A 56 19.17 -3.03 -2.70
CA LYS A 56 20.17 -3.41 -3.71
C LYS A 56 20.37 -2.35 -4.79
N GLU A 57 19.30 -1.72 -5.25
CA GLU A 57 19.35 -0.74 -6.34
C GLU A 57 19.86 0.63 -5.90
N HIS A 58 19.68 1.00 -4.62
CA HIS A 58 19.83 2.37 -4.16
C HIS A 58 20.61 2.54 -2.86
N ASN A 59 21.00 1.46 -2.18
CA ASN A 59 21.70 1.52 -0.90
C ASN A 59 22.78 0.44 -0.76
N ASP A 60 23.46 0.09 -1.87
CA ASP A 60 24.56 -0.89 -1.90
C ASP A 60 24.20 -2.26 -1.29
N GLY A 61 22.92 -2.63 -1.35
CA GLY A 61 22.41 -3.87 -0.77
C GLY A 61 22.30 -3.85 0.76
N GLN A 62 22.53 -2.70 1.40
CA GLN A 62 22.37 -2.50 2.83
C GLN A 62 20.94 -2.08 3.17
N ALA A 63 20.48 -2.46 4.36
CA ALA A 63 19.21 -1.98 4.88
C ALA A 63 19.27 -0.47 5.18
N TRP A 64 18.14 0.22 5.03
CA TRP A 64 18.06 1.62 5.45
C TRP A 64 18.10 1.76 6.98
N PRO A 65 18.77 2.81 7.50
CA PRO A 65 18.71 3.11 8.93
C PRO A 65 17.28 3.43 9.35
N GLN A 66 16.90 2.99 10.54
CA GLN A 66 15.57 3.26 11.10
C GLN A 66 15.41 4.77 11.35
N LEU A 67 14.48 5.40 10.64
CA LEU A 67 14.16 6.83 10.79
C LEU A 67 12.91 7.03 11.64
N GLU A 68 12.86 8.12 12.41
CA GLU A 68 11.87 8.30 13.47
C GLU A 68 10.41 8.51 13.00
N ARG A 69 10.14 8.93 11.76
CA ARG A 69 8.77 9.02 11.20
C ARG A 69 8.77 9.31 9.69
N LEU A 70 7.83 8.70 8.97
CA LEU A 70 7.43 9.17 7.64
C LEU A 70 6.77 10.54 7.77
N ARG A 71 7.15 11.49 6.90
CA ARG A 71 6.41 12.75 6.79
C ARG A 71 4.99 12.44 6.28
N PRO A 72 3.94 13.05 6.84
CA PRO A 72 2.58 12.89 6.31
C PRO A 72 2.53 13.24 4.83
N GLY A 73 1.90 12.38 4.02
CA GLY A 73 1.69 12.65 2.60
C GLY A 73 0.92 13.96 2.39
N ARG A 74 1.30 14.76 1.39
CA ARG A 74 0.54 15.94 0.97
C ARG A 74 -0.82 15.47 0.43
N ARG A 75 -1.91 15.76 1.16
CA ARG A 75 -3.27 15.50 0.65
C ARG A 75 -3.49 16.35 -0.59
N VAL A 76 -3.62 15.72 -1.76
CA VAL A 76 -4.17 16.38 -2.94
C VAL A 76 -5.65 16.60 -2.63
N SER A 77 -6.01 17.81 -2.20
CA SER A 77 -7.41 18.18 -2.08
C SER A 77 -8.02 18.13 -3.49
N PRO A 78 -9.18 17.48 -3.69
CA PRO A 78 -9.87 17.63 -4.96
C PRO A 78 -10.13 19.12 -5.14
N ARG A 79 -9.66 19.68 -6.25
CA ARG A 79 -9.98 21.05 -6.66
C ARG A 79 -11.50 21.15 -6.62
N ARG A 80 -12.05 21.92 -5.66
CA ARG A 80 -13.47 22.23 -5.64
C ARG A 80 -13.82 22.68 -7.05
N ALA A 81 -14.77 22.00 -7.67
CA ALA A 81 -15.47 22.54 -8.82
C ALA A 81 -15.91 23.94 -8.40
N SER A 82 -15.40 24.94 -9.11
CA SER A 82 -15.89 26.29 -9.07
C SER A 82 -17.32 26.25 -9.60
N ASP A 83 -18.27 25.99 -8.69
CA ASP A 83 -19.65 26.42 -8.84
C ASP A 83 -19.66 27.94 -8.66
N GLY A 84 -20.26 28.61 -9.64
CA GLY A 84 -20.68 30.00 -9.50
C GLY A 84 -20.22 30.91 -10.63
N ASP A 85 -20.78 30.76 -11.81
CA ASP A 85 -21.34 31.94 -12.48
C ASP A 85 -22.65 31.57 -13.17
N ARG A 86 -23.75 31.82 -12.45
CA ARG A 86 -25.11 31.82 -12.96
C ARG A 86 -25.65 33.22 -12.64
N SER A 87 -25.65 34.08 -13.65
CA SER A 87 -26.48 35.29 -13.76
C SER A 87 -27.02 35.28 -15.21
N SER A 88 -28.31 35.05 -15.46
CA SER A 88 -29.41 36.06 -15.47
C SER A 88 -29.03 37.23 -16.40
N GLU A 89 -29.64 37.45 -17.57
CA GLU A 89 -30.99 38.00 -17.83
C GLU A 89 -31.16 37.98 -19.37
N THR A 90 -32.17 37.38 -19.97
CA THR A 90 -33.51 37.95 -20.30
C THR A 90 -33.47 39.43 -20.70
N GLY A 91 -33.63 39.70 -22.00
CA GLY A 91 -33.74 41.02 -22.61
C GLY A 91 -33.67 40.93 -24.12
#